data_AF-A0AAD9BR17-F1
#
_entry.id   AF-A0AAD9BR17-F1
#
_cell.length_a   1.000
_cell.length_b   1.000
_cell.length_c   1.000
_cell.angle_alpha   90.00
_cell.angle_beta   90.00
_cell.angle_gamma   90.00
#
_symmetry.space_group_name_H-M   'P 1'
#
loop_
_entity.id
_entity.type
_entity.pdbx_description
1 polymer ?
#
loop_
_entity_poly.entity_id
_entity_poly.type
_entity_poly.pdbx_seq_one_letter_code
_entity_poly.pdbx_strand_id
1 'polypeptide(L)'
;MTQSCNREHLDEALKDPSTLTLFEKYHAYEEKVRKGHLGKTAAFWMSFITHCHLVFMLLHSVKTNNIQLFHKCNGEMANIFFAFDGHNYSRYLTWLEVYLTNLENTHPGAKDLLSKGAIAVARSMIPGALIAVDKTMEETFMRFAKSSATFQFSPSGFTGLYSQFGAYQRWCRTTSTRAQFYQKTLEMVDLIKDPDCPWAGKHRELEKAEVKKGEEAIQRTIETIRNFTNPFTISDKNRLYSLASGAPVLMEVEMDVLQAETVGKAAKTATEQRAR
;
A
#
# COMPACT_ATOMS: atom_id res chain seq x y z
N MET A 1 -1.58 -29.92 -17.27
CA MET A 1 -0.90 -28.74 -17.86
C MET A 1 -1.76 -27.55 -17.48
N THR A 2 -1.24 -26.64 -16.67
CA THR A 2 -1.95 -25.41 -16.30
C THR A 2 -2.14 -24.59 -17.58
N GLN A 3 -3.36 -24.09 -17.84
CA GLN A 3 -3.63 -23.18 -18.95
C GLN A 3 -2.66 -21.99 -18.91
N SER A 4 -2.32 -21.45 -20.08
CA SER A 4 -1.54 -20.21 -20.18
C SER A 4 -2.32 -19.07 -19.51
N CYS A 5 -1.84 -18.60 -18.35
CA CYS A 5 -2.46 -17.51 -17.63
C CYS A 5 -1.92 -16.18 -18.17
N ASN A 6 -2.77 -15.45 -18.89
CA ASN A 6 -2.52 -14.08 -19.32
C ASN A 6 -3.73 -13.20 -18.95
N ARG A 7 -3.65 -11.91 -19.24
CA ARG A 7 -4.72 -10.96 -18.88
C ARG A 7 -6.08 -11.29 -19.49
N GLU A 8 -6.12 -11.90 -20.67
CA GLU A 8 -7.35 -12.19 -21.42
C GLU A 8 -8.03 -13.45 -20.90
N HIS A 9 -7.25 -14.46 -20.48
CA HIS A 9 -7.75 -15.75 -20.01
C HIS A 9 -7.69 -15.91 -18.49
N LEU A 10 -7.42 -14.84 -17.74
CA LEU A 10 -7.27 -14.90 -16.28
C LEU A 10 -8.50 -15.50 -15.61
N ASP A 11 -9.70 -15.04 -15.98
CA ASP A 11 -10.95 -15.51 -15.38
C ASP A 11 -11.25 -16.98 -15.69
N GLU A 12 -10.83 -17.47 -16.85
CA GLU A 12 -10.96 -18.89 -17.23
C GLU A 12 -9.94 -19.73 -16.48
N ALA A 13 -8.68 -19.28 -16.45
CA ALA A 13 -7.60 -19.95 -15.73
C ALA A 13 -7.87 -20.05 -14.22
N LEU A 14 -8.51 -19.03 -13.63
CA LEU A 14 -8.92 -19.03 -12.21
C LEU A 14 -10.09 -19.97 -11.91
N LYS A 15 -10.90 -20.33 -12.92
CA LYS A 15 -12.01 -21.29 -12.78
C LYS A 15 -11.59 -22.72 -13.12
N ASP A 16 -10.42 -22.91 -13.71
CA ASP A 16 -9.92 -24.24 -14.08
C ASP A 16 -9.74 -25.13 -12.82
N PRO A 17 -10.29 -26.36 -12.82
CA PRO A 17 -10.20 -27.25 -11.67
C PRO A 17 -8.77 -27.57 -11.22
N SER A 18 -7.80 -27.58 -12.14
CA SER A 18 -6.41 -27.85 -11.80
C SER A 18 -5.76 -26.66 -11.08
N THR A 19 -6.11 -25.43 -11.47
CA THR A 19 -5.72 -24.21 -10.76
C THR A 19 -6.32 -24.17 -9.36
N LEU A 20 -7.62 -24.47 -9.22
CA LEU A 20 -8.28 -24.52 -7.91
C LEU A 20 -7.64 -25.57 -6.99
N THR A 21 -7.38 -26.77 -7.51
CA THR A 21 -6.68 -27.83 -6.77
C THR A 21 -5.27 -27.39 -6.34
N LEU A 22 -4.57 -26.63 -7.18
CA LEU A 22 -3.25 -26.10 -6.85
C LEU A 22 -3.34 -25.09 -5.70
N PHE A 23 -4.32 -24.18 -5.72
CA PHE A 23 -4.54 -23.24 -4.62
C PHE A 23 -4.90 -23.94 -3.31
N GLU A 24 -5.76 -24.95 -3.33
CA GLU A 24 -6.09 -25.74 -2.15
C GLU A 24 -4.85 -26.41 -1.56
N LYS A 25 -4.03 -27.06 -2.40
CA LYS A 25 -2.77 -27.68 -1.97
C LYS A 25 -1.79 -26.65 -1.42
N TYR A 26 -1.68 -25.49 -2.06
CA TYR A 26 -0.81 -24.41 -1.62
C TYR A 26 -1.24 -23.87 -0.25
N HIS A 27 -2.52 -23.55 -0.06
CA HIS A 27 -3.04 -23.09 1.23
C HIS A 27 -2.89 -24.13 2.34
N ALA A 28 -3.13 -25.40 2.05
CA ALA A 28 -2.88 -26.48 3.00
C ALA A 28 -1.40 -26.57 3.39
N TYR A 29 -0.49 -26.35 2.44
CA TYR A 29 0.95 -26.32 2.70
C TYR A 29 1.37 -25.09 3.51
N GLU A 30 0.88 -23.89 3.17
CA GLU A 30 1.11 -22.68 3.96
C GLU A 30 0.72 -22.89 5.42
N GLU A 31 -0.46 -23.45 5.66
CA GLU A 31 -0.95 -23.71 7.01
C GLU A 31 -0.09 -24.72 7.77
N LYS A 32 0.40 -25.74 7.06
CA LYS A 32 1.36 -26.71 7.61
C LYS A 32 2.67 -26.01 8.02
N VAL A 33 3.15 -25.06 7.21
CA VAL A 33 4.36 -24.26 7.51
C VAL A 33 4.12 -23.33 8.71
N ARG A 34 2.97 -22.65 8.78
CA ARG A 34 2.58 -21.83 9.94
C ARG A 34 2.56 -22.63 11.25
N LYS A 35 2.12 -23.89 11.19
CA LYS A 35 2.15 -24.83 12.32
C LYS A 35 3.55 -25.38 12.66
N GLY A 36 4.61 -24.86 12.04
CA GLY A 36 5.99 -25.16 12.38
C GLY A 36 6.60 -26.35 11.64
N HIS A 37 6.01 -26.83 10.54
CA HIS A 37 6.56 -27.97 9.78
C HIS A 37 8.02 -27.79 9.33
N LEU A 38 8.38 -26.55 8.97
CA LEU A 38 9.73 -26.12 8.59
C LEU A 38 10.45 -25.33 9.70
N GLY A 39 9.94 -25.37 10.94
CA GLY A 39 10.50 -24.66 12.08
C GLY A 39 10.00 -23.22 12.23
N LYS A 40 10.42 -22.57 13.33
CA LYS A 40 9.96 -21.24 13.74
C LYS A 40 10.29 -20.16 12.71
N THR A 41 11.46 -20.22 12.08
CA THR A 41 11.86 -19.21 11.09
C THR A 41 10.96 -19.24 9.85
N ALA A 42 10.69 -20.42 9.30
CA ALA A 42 9.76 -20.55 8.18
C ALA A 42 8.34 -20.11 8.55
N ALA A 43 7.87 -20.44 9.77
CA ALA A 43 6.55 -20.04 10.24
C ALA A 43 6.41 -18.51 10.33
N PHE A 44 7.41 -17.82 10.91
CA PHE A 44 7.46 -16.36 10.97
C PHE A 44 7.44 -15.73 9.57
N TRP A 45 8.27 -16.21 8.64
CA TRP A 45 8.32 -15.64 7.29
C TRP A 45 7.04 -15.93 6.49
N MET A 46 6.32 -17.00 6.79
CA MET A 46 4.99 -17.24 6.22
C MET A 46 3.95 -16.20 6.72
N SER A 47 4.03 -15.79 7.99
CA SER A 47 3.25 -14.66 8.52
C SER A 47 3.63 -13.36 7.81
N PHE A 48 4.93 -13.07 7.65
CA PHE A 48 5.39 -11.88 6.92
C PHE A 48 4.88 -11.84 5.47
N ILE A 49 4.93 -12.97 4.74
CA ILE A 49 4.37 -13.07 3.39
C ILE A 49 2.87 -12.75 3.39
N THR A 50 2.14 -13.20 4.42
CA THR A 50 0.71 -12.90 4.59
C THR A 50 0.49 -11.39 4.79
N HIS A 51 1.33 -10.72 5.58
CA HIS A 51 1.28 -9.26 5.73
C HIS A 51 1.56 -8.51 4.41
N CYS A 52 2.56 -8.95 3.63
CA CYS A 52 2.82 -8.38 2.31
C CYS A 52 1.63 -8.57 1.37
N HIS A 53 1.01 -9.76 1.38
CA HIS A 53 -0.18 -10.03 0.58
C HIS A 53 -1.33 -9.09 0.96
N LEU A 54 -1.54 -8.82 2.25
CA LEU A 54 -2.54 -7.86 2.71
C LEU A 54 -2.33 -6.45 2.12
N VAL A 55 -1.07 -5.97 2.06
CA VAL A 55 -0.73 -4.69 1.42
C VAL A 55 -1.03 -4.73 -0.09
N PHE A 56 -0.67 -5.82 -0.78
CA PHE A 56 -0.97 -5.96 -2.21
C PHE A 56 -2.47 -6.02 -2.49
N MET A 57 -3.25 -6.69 -1.64
CA MET A 57 -4.71 -6.71 -1.72
C MET A 57 -5.31 -5.32 -1.49
N LEU A 58 -4.77 -4.55 -0.53
CA LEU A 58 -5.19 -3.16 -0.32
C LEU A 58 -4.90 -2.30 -1.55
N LEU A 59 -3.69 -2.39 -2.11
CA LEU A 59 -3.32 -1.67 -3.34
C LEU A 59 -4.23 -2.06 -4.51
N HIS A 60 -4.50 -3.36 -4.67
CA HIS A 60 -5.43 -3.86 -5.68
C HIS A 60 -6.83 -3.27 -5.46
N SER A 61 -7.33 -3.26 -4.23
CA SER A 61 -8.65 -2.73 -3.90
C SER A 61 -8.83 -1.26 -4.30
N VAL A 62 -7.78 -0.45 -4.11
CA VAL A 62 -7.77 0.96 -4.54
C VAL A 62 -7.71 1.03 -6.06
N LYS A 63 -6.81 0.26 -6.69
CA LYS A 63 -6.63 0.25 -8.15
C LYS A 63 -7.83 -0.26 -8.94
N THR A 64 -8.76 -0.95 -8.29
CA THR A 64 -9.99 -1.49 -8.89
C THR A 64 -11.27 -0.92 -8.28
N ASN A 65 -11.16 0.05 -7.36
CA ASN A 65 -12.28 0.61 -6.61
C ASN A 65 -13.17 -0.46 -5.92
N ASN A 66 -12.55 -1.54 -5.43
CA ASN A 66 -13.24 -2.64 -4.75
C ASN A 66 -13.41 -2.32 -3.25
N ILE A 67 -14.57 -1.76 -2.89
CA ILE A 67 -14.86 -1.30 -1.52
C ILE A 67 -14.89 -2.44 -0.50
N GLN A 68 -15.36 -3.63 -0.90
CA GLN A 68 -15.43 -4.79 -0.01
C GLN A 68 -14.03 -5.27 0.37
N LEU A 69 -13.13 -5.36 -0.62
CA LEU A 69 -11.74 -5.71 -0.38
C LEU A 69 -11.02 -4.62 0.41
N PHE A 70 -11.27 -3.34 0.10
CA PHE A 70 -10.73 -2.21 0.84
C PHE A 70 -11.11 -2.28 2.33
N HIS A 71 -12.40 -2.52 2.62
CA HIS A 71 -12.90 -2.67 3.97
C HIS A 71 -12.21 -3.83 4.71
N LYS A 72 -12.19 -5.02 4.10
CA LYS A 72 -11.51 -6.20 4.66
C LYS A 72 -10.04 -5.91 4.98
N CYS A 73 -9.30 -5.36 4.02
CA CYS A 73 -7.87 -5.13 4.17
C CYS A 73 -7.56 -4.14 5.29
N ASN A 74 -8.31 -3.05 5.40
CA ASN A 74 -8.12 -2.06 6.47
C ASN A 74 -8.44 -2.64 7.85
N GLY A 75 -9.50 -3.46 7.97
CA GLY A 75 -9.86 -4.13 9.21
C GLY A 75 -8.81 -5.17 9.66
N GLU A 76 -8.25 -5.94 8.72
CA GLU A 76 -7.16 -6.89 9.02
C GLU A 76 -5.85 -6.15 9.34
N MET A 77 -5.56 -5.04 8.66
CA MET A 77 -4.36 -4.24 8.88
C MET A 77 -4.34 -3.62 10.29
N ALA A 78 -5.51 -3.27 10.84
CA ALA A 78 -5.62 -2.79 12.21
C ALA A 78 -5.00 -3.77 13.23
N ASN A 79 -5.19 -5.09 13.04
CA ASN A 79 -4.60 -6.11 13.92
C ASN A 79 -3.07 -6.00 13.93
N ILE A 80 -2.46 -5.83 12.75
CA ILE A 80 -1.01 -5.71 12.59
C ILE A 80 -0.51 -4.42 13.28
N PHE A 81 -1.21 -3.30 13.11
CA PHE A 81 -0.83 -2.06 13.78
C PHE A 81 -0.98 -2.14 15.31
N PHE A 82 -1.91 -2.92 15.85
CA PHE A 82 -1.92 -3.21 17.29
C PHE A 82 -0.72 -4.05 17.72
N ALA A 83 -0.27 -4.98 16.89
CA ALA A 83 0.85 -5.85 17.19
C ALA A 83 2.21 -5.15 17.20
N PHE A 84 2.40 -4.14 16.33
CA PHE A 84 3.67 -3.45 16.13
C PHE A 84 3.63 -1.98 16.57
N ASP A 85 2.90 -1.67 17.64
CA ASP A 85 2.83 -0.34 18.28
C ASP A 85 2.43 0.83 17.37
N GLY A 86 1.66 0.55 16.32
CA GLY A 86 1.09 1.52 15.40
C GLY A 86 -0.14 2.25 15.95
N HIS A 87 -0.09 2.77 17.16
CA HIS A 87 -1.26 3.24 17.95
C HIS A 87 -2.21 4.18 17.21
N ASN A 88 -1.70 5.11 16.41
CA ASN A 88 -2.54 6.02 15.63
C ASN A 88 -3.31 5.27 14.55
N TYR A 89 -2.61 4.42 13.79
CA TYR A 89 -3.20 3.66 12.71
C TYR A 89 -4.17 2.59 13.21
N SER A 90 -3.81 1.87 14.28
CA SER A 90 -4.68 0.87 14.89
C SER A 90 -6.01 1.51 15.32
N ARG A 91 -5.97 2.66 16.02
CA ARG A 91 -7.16 3.41 16.42
C ARG A 91 -8.00 3.84 15.22
N TYR A 92 -7.39 4.52 14.23
CA TYR A 92 -8.14 5.07 13.10
C TYR A 92 -8.74 3.98 12.21
N LEU A 93 -8.02 2.88 11.98
CA LEU A 93 -8.50 1.77 11.17
C LEU A 93 -9.63 1.00 11.85
N THR A 94 -9.56 0.79 13.17
CA THR A 94 -10.69 0.20 13.92
C THR A 94 -11.95 1.04 13.78
N TRP A 95 -11.85 2.36 13.91
CA TRP A 95 -13.01 3.23 13.69
C TRP A 95 -13.49 3.18 12.24
N LEU A 96 -12.58 3.23 11.27
CA LEU A 96 -12.93 3.14 9.85
C LEU A 96 -13.70 1.85 9.54
N GLU A 97 -13.26 0.71 10.07
CA GLU A 97 -13.95 -0.57 9.91
C GLU A 97 -15.36 -0.56 10.54
N VAL A 98 -15.51 -0.01 11.75
CA VAL A 98 -16.83 0.16 12.39
C VAL A 98 -17.74 1.03 11.53
N TYR A 99 -17.23 2.15 11.00
CA TYR A 99 -17.98 3.03 10.10
C TYR A 99 -18.40 2.33 8.81
N LEU A 100 -17.47 1.62 8.14
CA LEU A 100 -17.74 0.91 6.90
C LEU A 100 -18.69 -0.27 7.10
N THR A 101 -18.61 -0.95 8.25
CA THR A 101 -19.54 -2.03 8.63
C THR A 101 -20.96 -1.50 8.79
N ASN A 102 -21.12 -0.33 9.39
CA ASN A 102 -22.41 0.30 9.66
C ASN A 102 -22.83 1.32 8.59
N LEU A 103 -22.18 1.32 7.43
CA LEU A 103 -22.32 2.38 6.44
C LEU A 103 -23.77 2.53 5.96
N GLU A 104 -24.45 1.43 5.64
CA GLU A 104 -25.84 1.49 5.16
C GLU A 104 -26.83 1.94 6.23
N ASN A 105 -26.54 1.67 7.50
CA ASN A 105 -27.40 2.08 8.60
C ASN A 105 -27.24 3.57 8.91
N THR A 106 -26.00 4.07 8.88
CA THR A 106 -25.67 5.45 9.25
C THR A 106 -25.81 6.43 8.09
N HIS A 107 -25.52 5.98 6.86
CA HIS A 107 -25.54 6.77 5.64
C HIS A 107 -26.09 5.94 4.46
N PRO A 108 -27.40 5.67 4.42
CA PRO A 108 -28.02 4.88 3.35
C PRO A 108 -27.64 5.39 1.96
N GLY A 109 -27.20 4.49 1.08
CA GLY A 109 -26.79 4.82 -0.29
C GLY A 109 -25.36 5.32 -0.44
N ALA A 110 -24.62 5.58 0.64
CA ALA A 110 -23.21 5.95 0.58
C ALA A 110 -22.35 4.84 -0.04
N LYS A 111 -22.70 3.56 0.17
CA LYS A 111 -21.97 2.43 -0.44
C LYS A 111 -22.04 2.44 -1.96
N ASP A 112 -23.18 2.83 -2.53
CA ASP A 112 -23.34 2.95 -3.99
C ASP A 112 -22.42 4.05 -4.54
N LEU A 113 -22.34 5.19 -3.84
CA LEU A 113 -21.41 6.27 -4.17
C LEU A 113 -19.94 5.81 -4.09
N LEU A 114 -19.56 5.10 -3.02
CA LEU A 114 -18.20 4.54 -2.86
C LEU A 114 -17.86 3.55 -3.98
N SER A 115 -18.80 2.68 -4.34
CA SER A 115 -18.64 1.67 -5.38
C SER A 115 -18.50 2.27 -6.78
N LYS A 116 -18.98 3.51 -6.99
CA LYS A 116 -18.91 4.25 -8.26
C LYS A 116 -17.64 5.08 -8.46
N GLY A 117 -16.69 5.06 -7.52
CA GLY A 117 -15.38 5.72 -7.70
C GLY A 117 -15.01 6.74 -6.63
N ALA A 118 -15.59 6.68 -5.43
CA ALA A 118 -15.25 7.64 -4.38
C ALA A 118 -14.06 7.23 -3.48
N ILE A 119 -13.53 5.99 -3.58
CA ILE A 119 -12.29 5.61 -2.88
C ILE A 119 -11.03 5.85 -3.70
N ALA A 120 -11.14 5.84 -5.04
CA ALA A 120 -10.02 6.04 -5.94
C ALA A 120 -10.44 6.80 -7.20
N VAL A 121 -9.53 7.63 -7.71
CA VAL A 121 -9.70 8.41 -8.93
C VAL A 121 -8.54 8.14 -9.88
N ALA A 122 -8.77 8.30 -11.19
CA ALA A 122 -7.73 8.18 -12.20
C ALA A 122 -7.61 9.50 -12.98
N ARG A 123 -6.38 9.84 -13.34
CA ARG A 123 -6.06 10.99 -14.21
C ARG A 123 -5.92 10.60 -15.68
N SER A 124 -5.94 9.30 -15.97
CA SER A 124 -5.88 8.72 -17.31
C SER A 124 -6.88 7.57 -17.44
N MET A 125 -7.18 7.17 -18.67
CA MET A 125 -8.08 6.04 -18.96
C MET A 125 -7.35 4.69 -18.97
N ILE A 126 -6.11 4.64 -18.47
CA ILE A 126 -5.32 3.40 -18.46
C ILE A 126 -5.85 2.49 -17.35
N PRO A 127 -6.17 1.22 -17.64
CA PRO A 127 -6.62 0.28 -16.61
C PRO A 127 -5.57 0.13 -15.48
N GLY A 128 -6.02 0.20 -14.23
CA GLY A 128 -5.15 0.12 -13.05
C GLY A 128 -4.42 1.42 -12.69
N ALA A 129 -4.77 2.54 -13.34
CA ALA A 129 -4.28 3.89 -13.02
C ALA A 129 -5.10 4.60 -11.92
N LEU A 130 -6.07 3.91 -11.30
CA LEU A 130 -6.78 4.41 -10.12
C LEU A 130 -5.81 4.55 -8.94
N ILE A 131 -5.88 5.69 -8.28
CA ILE A 131 -5.06 6.07 -7.12
C ILE A 131 -6.02 6.59 -6.05
N ALA A 132 -5.70 6.37 -4.77
CA ALA A 132 -6.47 6.89 -3.66
C ALA A 132 -6.72 8.41 -3.84
N VAL A 133 -7.94 8.85 -3.53
CA VAL A 133 -8.37 10.25 -3.76
C VAL A 133 -7.45 11.23 -3.04
N ASP A 134 -7.12 10.94 -1.78
CA ASP A 134 -6.24 11.76 -0.96
C ASP A 134 -4.84 11.91 -1.58
N LYS A 135 -4.21 10.79 -1.96
CA LYS A 135 -2.91 10.80 -2.64
C LYS A 135 -2.96 11.58 -3.96
N THR A 136 -4.02 11.39 -4.75
CA THR A 136 -4.22 12.15 -5.98
C THR A 136 -4.33 13.65 -5.70
N MET A 137 -5.09 14.02 -4.67
CA MET A 137 -5.25 15.40 -4.26
C MET A 137 -3.94 16.01 -3.79
N GLU A 138 -3.16 15.26 -3.01
CA GLU A 138 -1.85 15.70 -2.52
C GLU A 138 -0.85 15.92 -3.66
N GLU A 139 -0.71 14.95 -4.55
CA GLU A 139 0.32 14.93 -5.59
C GLU A 139 -0.01 15.82 -6.79
N THR A 140 -1.29 16.18 -6.99
CA THR A 140 -1.72 17.03 -8.11
C THR A 140 -2.14 18.42 -7.63
N PHE A 141 -3.29 18.56 -6.96
CA PHE A 141 -3.88 19.85 -6.64
C PHE A 141 -3.11 20.58 -5.52
N MET A 142 -2.72 19.87 -4.46
CA MET A 142 -2.03 20.48 -3.34
C MET A 142 -0.57 20.79 -3.65
N ARG A 143 0.09 19.98 -4.50
CA ARG A 143 1.51 20.18 -4.86
C ARG A 143 1.82 21.58 -5.37
N PHE A 144 0.97 22.15 -6.24
CA PHE A 144 1.16 23.50 -6.79
C PHE A 144 0.89 24.64 -5.80
N ALA A 145 0.25 24.32 -4.68
CA ALA A 145 -0.18 25.30 -3.71
C ALA A 145 0.58 25.21 -2.38
N LYS A 146 1.38 24.15 -2.18
CA LYS A 146 2.46 24.11 -1.19
C LYS A 146 3.46 25.22 -1.53
N SER A 147 3.64 26.20 -0.64
CA SER A 147 4.72 27.19 -0.77
C SER A 147 6.05 26.43 -0.78
N SER A 148 7.04 26.86 -1.55
CA SER A 148 8.41 26.33 -1.44
C SER A 148 9.05 26.86 -0.16
N ALA A 149 9.31 25.98 0.81
CA ALA A 149 10.16 26.32 1.94
C ALA A 149 11.57 26.42 1.41
N THR A 150 12.14 27.59 1.61
CA THR A 150 13.57 27.85 1.68
C THR A 150 14.20 27.03 2.81
N PHE A 151 14.33 25.71 2.65
CA PHE A 151 15.45 24.91 3.18
C PHE A 151 15.36 23.45 2.69
N GLN A 152 16.51 22.93 2.28
CA GLN A 152 16.73 21.77 1.39
C GLN A 152 16.20 20.39 1.84
N PHE A 153 15.43 20.25 2.93
CA PHE A 153 15.08 18.95 3.49
C PHE A 153 13.64 18.78 4.00
N SER A 154 12.71 19.72 3.74
CA SER A 154 11.30 19.51 4.09
C SER A 154 10.35 20.10 3.05
N PRO A 155 9.46 19.31 2.42
CA PRO A 155 8.40 19.86 1.60
C PRO A 155 7.40 20.56 2.54
N SER A 156 7.48 21.88 2.56
CA SER A 156 6.57 22.78 3.27
C SER A 156 5.11 22.51 2.94
N GLY A 157 4.32 22.35 4.00
CA GLY A 157 2.86 22.36 3.93
C GLY A 157 2.30 23.78 3.82
N PHE A 158 0.96 23.86 3.76
CA PHE A 158 0.24 25.13 3.86
C PHE A 158 0.34 25.70 5.27
N THR A 159 0.96 26.88 5.43
CA THR A 159 0.97 27.60 6.70
C THR A 159 -0.16 28.62 6.73
N GLY A 160 -0.99 28.63 7.77
CA GLY A 160 -2.00 29.67 8.00
C GLY A 160 -3.25 29.66 7.12
N LEU A 161 -3.46 28.63 6.28
CA LEU A 161 -4.69 28.52 5.47
C LEU A 161 -5.93 28.29 6.35
N TYR A 162 -5.79 27.49 7.41
CA TYR A 162 -6.88 27.17 8.35
C TYR A 162 -7.25 28.32 9.28
N SER A 163 -6.35 29.28 9.52
CA SER A 163 -6.62 30.43 10.39
C SER A 163 -7.38 31.57 9.67
N GLN A 164 -7.59 31.47 8.35
CA GLN A 164 -8.30 32.47 7.56
C GLN A 164 -9.32 31.82 6.61
N PHE A 165 -10.56 31.67 7.07
CA PHE A 165 -11.66 31.04 6.31
C PHE A 165 -11.86 31.64 4.90
N GLY A 166 -11.74 32.97 4.76
CA GLY A 166 -11.85 33.63 3.45
C GLY A 166 -10.72 33.27 2.48
N ALA A 167 -9.50 33.08 3.00
CA ALA A 167 -8.36 32.64 2.19
C ALA A 167 -8.53 31.17 1.76
N TYR A 168 -8.98 30.30 2.68
CA TYR A 168 -9.34 28.92 2.41
C TYR A 168 -10.41 28.81 1.31
N GLN A 169 -11.53 29.53 1.47
CA GLN A 169 -12.63 29.57 0.49
C GLN A 169 -12.16 30.03 -0.89
N ARG A 170 -11.38 31.12 -0.96
CA ARG A 170 -10.80 31.60 -2.24
C ARG A 170 -9.88 30.56 -2.86
N TRP A 171 -9.05 29.90 -2.05
CA TRP A 171 -8.16 28.85 -2.52
C TRP A 171 -8.95 27.67 -3.09
N CYS A 172 -9.92 27.12 -2.36
CA CYS A 172 -10.77 26.03 -2.83
C CYS A 172 -11.48 26.35 -4.15
N ARG A 173 -11.96 27.60 -4.32
CA ARG A 173 -12.69 28.03 -5.51
C ARG A 173 -11.80 28.32 -6.72
N THR A 174 -10.53 28.69 -6.52
CA THR A 174 -9.66 29.19 -7.60
C THR A 174 -8.49 28.28 -7.96
N THR A 175 -8.15 27.31 -7.11
CA THR A 175 -6.96 26.47 -7.26
C THR A 175 -6.96 25.67 -8.58
N SER A 176 -8.11 25.10 -8.95
CA SER A 176 -8.26 24.35 -10.21
C SER A 176 -8.03 25.22 -11.44
N THR A 177 -8.61 26.43 -11.46
CA THR A 177 -8.42 27.41 -12.53
C THR A 177 -6.98 27.92 -12.59
N ARG A 178 -6.34 28.17 -11.43
CA ARG A 178 -4.93 28.58 -11.37
C ARG A 178 -4.00 27.50 -11.92
N ALA A 179 -4.25 26.23 -11.62
CA ALA A 179 -3.49 25.11 -12.19
C ALA A 179 -3.66 25.02 -13.72
N GLN A 180 -4.88 25.27 -14.23
CA GLN A 180 -5.13 25.33 -15.67
C GLN A 180 -4.37 26.48 -16.34
N PHE A 181 -4.37 27.68 -15.74
CA PHE A 181 -3.59 28.81 -16.27
C PHE A 181 -2.11 28.52 -16.29
N TYR A 182 -1.55 27.94 -15.22
CA TYR A 182 -0.15 27.55 -15.18
C TYR A 182 0.20 26.58 -16.32
N GLN A 183 -0.60 25.52 -16.51
CA GLN A 183 -0.43 24.59 -17.63
C GLN A 183 -0.52 25.29 -18.99
N LYS A 184 -1.51 26.17 -19.18
CA LYS A 184 -1.70 26.91 -20.43
C LYS A 184 -0.54 27.88 -20.70
N THR A 185 0.00 28.55 -19.68
CA THR A 185 1.19 29.39 -19.83
C THR A 185 2.38 28.56 -20.29
N LEU A 186 2.62 27.40 -19.68
CA LEU A 186 3.69 26.49 -20.11
C LEU A 186 3.48 25.96 -21.54
N GLU A 187 2.23 25.71 -21.96
CA GLU A 187 1.88 25.36 -23.33
C GLU A 187 2.16 26.52 -24.30
N MET A 188 1.85 27.76 -23.91
CA MET A 188 2.03 28.95 -24.75
C MET A 188 3.49 29.34 -24.98
N VAL A 189 4.39 28.99 -24.07
CA VAL A 189 5.83 29.24 -24.22
C VAL A 189 6.58 28.00 -24.73
N ASP A 190 5.86 27.02 -25.30
CA ASP A 190 6.35 25.74 -25.82
C ASP A 190 7.19 24.89 -24.85
N LEU A 191 7.25 25.26 -23.56
CA LEU A 191 7.98 24.48 -22.55
C LEU A 191 7.41 23.07 -22.35
N ILE A 192 6.15 22.81 -22.71
CA ILE A 192 5.59 21.44 -22.62
C ILE A 192 6.06 20.54 -23.79
N LYS A 193 6.51 21.11 -24.91
CA LYS A 193 6.85 20.37 -26.15
C LYS A 193 8.21 20.72 -26.74
N ASP A 194 9.05 21.45 -26.02
CA ASP A 194 10.36 21.91 -26.49
C ASP A 194 11.29 20.71 -26.81
N PRO A 195 11.65 20.48 -28.08
CA PRO A 195 12.59 19.42 -28.48
C PRO A 195 14.03 19.69 -28.02
N ASP A 196 14.39 20.97 -27.88
CA ASP A 196 15.74 21.46 -27.54
C ASP A 196 15.90 21.68 -26.02
N CYS A 197 14.79 21.86 -25.29
CA CYS A 197 14.71 21.89 -23.83
C CYS A 197 13.82 20.74 -23.30
N PRO A 198 14.27 19.46 -23.38
CA PRO A 198 13.49 18.31 -22.95
C PRO A 198 13.18 18.28 -21.43
N TRP A 199 13.70 19.21 -20.64
CA TRP A 199 13.53 19.30 -19.19
C TRP A 199 12.08 19.49 -18.72
N ALA A 200 11.24 20.11 -19.54
CA ALA A 200 9.85 20.38 -19.17
C ALA A 200 8.84 19.33 -19.66
N GLY A 201 9.32 18.21 -20.23
CA GLY A 201 8.47 17.08 -20.64
C GLY A 201 9.07 15.68 -20.46
N LYS A 202 10.40 15.53 -20.37
CA LYS A 202 11.05 14.23 -20.12
C LYS A 202 11.21 14.04 -18.62
N HIS A 203 10.49 13.05 -18.07
CA HIS A 203 10.60 12.71 -16.65
C HIS A 203 12.06 12.41 -16.32
N ARG A 204 12.62 13.05 -15.27
CA ARG A 204 14.03 12.91 -14.84
C ARG A 204 14.47 11.44 -14.72
N GLU A 205 13.57 10.56 -14.29
CA GLU A 205 13.86 9.12 -14.13
C GLU A 205 14.13 8.39 -15.46
N LEU A 206 13.80 9.00 -16.60
CA LEU A 206 14.08 8.46 -17.94
C LEU A 206 15.46 8.89 -18.47
N GLU A 207 16.25 9.63 -17.69
CA GLU A 207 17.63 9.95 -18.03
C GLU A 207 18.51 8.72 -17.89
N LYS A 208 19.45 8.53 -18.82
CA LYS A 208 20.34 7.35 -18.83
C LYS A 208 21.09 7.17 -17.51
N ALA A 209 21.49 8.27 -16.87
CA ALA A 209 22.19 8.24 -15.59
C ALA A 209 21.28 7.72 -14.45
N GLU A 210 20.02 8.17 -14.39
CA GLU A 210 19.05 7.71 -13.39
C GLU A 210 18.63 6.26 -13.66
N VAL A 211 18.44 5.86 -14.93
CA VAL A 211 18.19 4.46 -15.30
C VAL A 211 19.34 3.57 -14.85
N LYS A 212 20.59 3.93 -15.18
CA LYS A 212 21.78 3.18 -14.75
C LYS A 212 21.86 3.06 -13.23
N LYS A 213 21.62 4.16 -12.51
CA LYS A 213 21.59 4.16 -11.04
C LYS A 213 20.51 3.22 -10.48
N GLY A 214 19.34 3.20 -11.13
CA GLY A 214 18.26 2.27 -10.81
C GLY A 214 18.65 0.81 -11.03
N GLU A 215 19.22 0.48 -12.18
CA GLU A 215 19.71 -0.86 -12.51
C GLU A 215 20.79 -1.34 -11.54
N GLU A 216 21.76 -0.48 -11.21
CA GLU A 216 22.79 -0.79 -10.20
C GLU A 216 22.18 -1.04 -8.81
N ALA A 217 21.14 -0.28 -8.42
CA ALA A 217 20.45 -0.48 -7.16
C ALA A 217 19.67 -1.81 -7.13
N ILE A 218 19.03 -2.19 -8.24
CA ILE A 218 18.38 -3.48 -8.40
C ILE A 218 19.40 -4.61 -8.26
N GLN A 219 20.54 -4.51 -8.95
CA GLN A 219 21.58 -5.53 -8.91
C GLN A 219 22.14 -5.73 -7.49
N ARG A 220 22.44 -4.63 -6.77
CA ARG A 220 22.84 -4.70 -5.35
C ARG A 220 21.79 -5.37 -4.47
N THR A 221 20.51 -5.11 -4.73
CA THR A 221 19.40 -5.73 -3.98
C THR A 221 19.33 -7.23 -4.24
N ILE A 222 19.47 -7.66 -5.50
CA ILE A 222 19.49 -9.08 -5.88
C ILE A 222 20.66 -9.79 -5.20
N GLU A 223 21.87 -9.21 -5.26
CA GLU A 223 23.05 -9.77 -4.62
C GLU A 223 22.87 -9.91 -3.11
N THR A 224 22.30 -8.87 -2.47
CA THR A 224 22.00 -8.89 -1.03
C THR A 224 21.04 -10.02 -0.68
N ILE A 225 19.93 -10.17 -1.41
CA ILE A 225 18.93 -11.22 -1.17
C ILE A 225 19.53 -12.62 -1.37
N ARG A 226 20.39 -12.80 -2.38
CA ARG A 226 21.06 -14.09 -2.63
C ARG A 226 22.00 -14.49 -1.49
N ASN A 227 22.56 -13.51 -0.79
CA ASN A 227 23.45 -13.74 0.35
C ASN A 227 22.67 -13.95 1.67
N PHE A 228 21.37 -13.71 1.69
CA PHE A 228 20.56 -13.94 2.88
C PHE A 228 20.29 -15.42 3.10
N THR A 229 20.12 -15.78 4.37
CA THR A 229 19.74 -17.15 4.74
C THR A 229 18.35 -17.44 4.21
N ASN A 230 18.14 -18.60 3.59
CA ASN A 230 16.82 -19.03 3.15
C ASN A 230 15.99 -19.50 4.37
N PRO A 231 14.87 -18.85 4.70
CA PRO A 231 14.09 -19.15 5.89
C PRO A 231 13.45 -20.55 5.89
N PHE A 232 13.33 -21.18 4.71
CA PHE A 232 12.67 -22.48 4.54
C PHE A 232 13.62 -23.67 4.55
N THR A 233 14.94 -23.43 4.64
CA THR A 233 15.97 -24.49 4.62
C THR A 233 16.81 -24.55 5.89
N ILE A 234 16.45 -23.80 6.92
CA ILE A 234 17.18 -23.77 8.20
C ILE A 234 17.04 -25.12 8.91
N SER A 235 18.17 -25.70 9.32
CA SER A 235 18.21 -27.01 9.97
C SER A 235 17.69 -27.01 11.39
N ASP A 236 18.03 -25.99 12.19
CA ASP A 236 17.48 -25.82 13.54
C ASP A 236 16.06 -25.25 13.48
N LYS A 237 15.08 -26.10 13.77
CA LYS A 237 13.67 -25.76 13.74
C LYS A 237 13.16 -25.05 15.00
N ASN A 238 13.94 -25.07 16.08
CA ASN A 238 13.50 -24.64 17.41
C ASN A 238 13.78 -23.17 17.72
N ARG A 239 14.54 -22.48 16.86
CA ARG A 239 14.93 -21.09 17.01
C ARG A 239 14.50 -20.27 15.80
N LEU A 240 14.22 -18.99 16.04
CA LEU A 240 14.06 -17.99 14.99
C LEU A 240 15.43 -17.41 14.62
N TYR A 241 15.70 -17.28 13.32
CA TYR A 241 16.95 -16.75 12.79
C TYR A 241 16.75 -15.45 12.00
N SER A 242 17.70 -14.53 12.13
CA SER A 242 17.81 -13.36 11.26
C SER A 242 18.34 -13.77 9.89
N LEU A 243 17.65 -13.38 8.81
CA LEU A 243 18.09 -13.74 7.45
C LEU A 243 19.35 -13.00 7.01
N ALA A 244 19.55 -11.79 7.53
CA ALA A 244 20.68 -10.96 7.19
C ALA A 244 21.99 -11.44 7.84
N SER A 245 21.94 -11.87 9.11
CA SER A 245 23.13 -12.33 9.83
C SER A 245 23.29 -13.85 9.89
N GLY A 246 22.23 -14.62 9.63
CA GLY A 246 22.22 -16.06 9.83
C GLY A 246 22.31 -16.50 11.29
N ALA A 247 22.19 -15.56 12.24
CA ALA A 247 22.28 -15.83 13.67
C ALA A 247 20.89 -15.98 14.31
N PRO A 248 20.76 -16.78 15.39
CA PRO A 248 19.51 -16.88 16.12
C PRO A 248 19.18 -15.53 16.79
N VAL A 249 17.90 -15.16 16.79
CA VAL A 249 17.43 -13.94 17.47
C VAL A 249 17.32 -14.17 18.98
N LEU A 250 17.19 -13.10 19.75
CA LEU A 250 16.91 -13.15 21.18
C LEU A 250 15.54 -13.78 21.46
N MET A 251 15.40 -14.47 22.59
CA MET A 251 14.16 -15.17 22.94
C MET A 251 12.96 -14.23 23.09
N GLU A 252 13.19 -13.04 23.65
CA GLU A 252 12.15 -12.00 23.81
C GLU A 252 11.61 -11.55 22.44
N VAL A 253 12.51 -11.29 21.48
CA VAL A 253 12.15 -10.91 20.11
C VAL A 253 11.42 -12.06 19.41
N GLU A 254 11.88 -13.30 19.59
CA GLU A 254 11.22 -14.48 19.03
C GLU A 254 9.77 -14.61 19.54
N MET A 255 9.55 -14.44 20.84
CA MET A 255 8.21 -14.51 21.43
C MET A 255 7.31 -13.39 20.90
N ASP A 256 7.83 -12.18 20.83
CA ASP A 256 7.10 -11.00 20.37
C ASP A 256 6.60 -11.16 18.93
N VAL A 257 7.50 -11.43 17.99
CA VAL A 257 7.15 -11.48 16.57
C VAL A 257 6.32 -12.70 16.17
N LEU A 258 6.46 -13.83 16.88
CA LEU A 258 5.66 -15.04 16.60
C LEU A 258 4.23 -14.93 17.15
N GLN A 259 4.00 -14.10 18.16
CA GLN A 259 2.68 -13.90 18.78
C GLN A 259 1.98 -12.63 18.30
N ALA A 260 2.71 -11.74 17.60
CA ALA A 260 2.26 -10.46 17.09
C ALA A 260 0.82 -10.48 16.55
N GLU A 261 0.49 -11.34 15.58
CA GLU A 261 -0.86 -11.39 15.00
C GLU A 261 -1.96 -11.72 16.01
N THR A 262 -1.67 -12.64 16.94
CA THR A 262 -2.64 -13.08 17.97
C THR A 262 -2.87 -11.96 18.99
N VAL A 263 -1.79 -11.34 19.45
CA VAL A 263 -1.82 -10.21 20.39
C VAL A 263 -2.55 -9.02 19.78
N GLY A 264 -2.22 -8.67 18.53
CA GLY A 264 -2.81 -7.56 17.81
C GLY A 264 -4.32 -7.72 17.61
N LYS A 265 -4.76 -8.93 17.22
CA LYS A 265 -6.19 -9.25 17.09
C LYS A 265 -6.93 -9.16 18.43
N ALA A 266 -6.34 -9.69 19.51
CA ALA A 266 -6.94 -9.61 20.85
C ALA A 266 -7.06 -8.15 21.33
N ALA A 267 -6.04 -7.32 21.11
CA ALA A 267 -6.04 -5.91 21.47
C ALA A 267 -7.09 -5.11 20.71
N LYS A 268 -7.28 -5.40 19.41
CA LYS A 268 -8.35 -4.81 18.60
C LYS A 268 -9.72 -5.15 19.18
N THR A 269 -10.01 -6.43 19.42
CA THR A 269 -11.30 -6.88 19.97
C THR A 269 -11.59 -6.24 21.33
N ALA A 270 -10.58 -6.12 22.20
CA ALA A 270 -10.73 -5.43 23.48
C ALA A 270 -11.06 -3.93 23.31
N THR A 271 -10.48 -3.28 22.31
CA THR A 271 -10.76 -1.87 21.98
C THR A 271 -12.20 -1.68 21.48
N GLU A 272 -12.67 -2.57 20.61
CA GLU A 272 -14.05 -2.56 20.10
C GLU A 272 -15.08 -2.77 21.22
N GLN A 273 -14.77 -3.63 22.20
CA GLN A 273 -15.64 -3.89 23.35
C GLN A 273 -15.73 -2.67 24.29
N ARG A 274 -14.64 -1.92 24.47
CA ARG A 274 -14.63 -0.70 25.30
C ARG A 274 -15.37 0.48 24.66
N ALA A 275 -15.55 0.45 23.34
CA ALA A 275 -16.22 1.51 22.59
C ALA A 275 -17.74 1.32 22.49
N ARG A 276 -18.27 0.16 22.93
CA ARG A 276 -19.70 -0.13 23.05
C ARG A 276 -20.21 0.25 24.43
#